data_AF-A0A937UFY3-F1
#
_entry.id   AF-A0A937UFY3-F1
#
_cell.length_a   1.000
_cell.length_b   1.000
_cell.length_c   1.000
_cell.angle_alpha   90.00
_cell.angle_beta   90.00
_cell.angle_gamma   90.00
#
_symmetry.space_group_name_H-M   'P 1'
#
loop_
_entity.id
_entity.type
_entity.pdbx_description
1 polymer ?
#
loop_
_entity_poly.entity_id
_entity_poly.type
_entity_poly.pdbx_seq_one_letter_code
_entity_poly.pdbx_strand_id
1 'polypeptide(L)'
;MKHGIAVPVLILIMFAVGCAEKQRVKVIFLQPREEPKAPAGALHADRSEELRKKQAEWQKARKSYSAETERIRTSLALISKKPVVADKPVESLPGRTLTLESGQLVRLDWSSLNRRGARVEGKRVVSGPSVEFDIYFPSNSPGSCSLSFVSSGAGGRGTLVGADVRAYEVFALKLTLVSINGRSDPALKQKLVAGAVIGPTAEGRLTGYEPVTLSLAASERTVTAKTPVSTPEIYEIGFHIHALNHEDWDPSGSRIVLRAEPTEAGQTGPFNSSK
;
A
#
# COMPACT_ATOMS: atom_id res chain seq x y z
N MET A 1 -50.41 0.88 -36.50
CA MET A 1 -50.45 0.33 -35.13
C MET A 1 -49.52 -0.87 -35.08
N LYS A 2 -48.38 -0.76 -34.38
CA LYS A 2 -47.45 -1.87 -34.14
C LYS A 2 -47.32 -2.03 -32.62
N HIS A 3 -47.84 -3.13 -32.07
CA HIS A 3 -47.65 -3.47 -30.67
C HIS A 3 -46.26 -4.08 -30.49
N GLY A 4 -45.36 -3.33 -29.84
CA GLY A 4 -44.07 -3.84 -29.40
C GLY A 4 -44.25 -4.65 -28.11
N ILE A 5 -43.96 -5.94 -28.17
CA ILE A 5 -43.92 -6.82 -27.00
C ILE A 5 -42.61 -6.54 -26.26
N ALA A 6 -42.71 -6.05 -25.02
CA ALA A 6 -41.56 -5.84 -24.14
C ALA A 6 -41.17 -7.18 -23.50
N VAL A 7 -39.96 -7.64 -23.77
CA VAL A 7 -39.38 -8.84 -23.15
C VAL A 7 -38.56 -8.40 -21.93
N PRO A 8 -38.87 -8.87 -20.70
CA PRO A 8 -38.05 -8.55 -19.54
C PRO A 8 -36.71 -9.28 -19.62
N VAL A 9 -35.62 -8.53 -19.43
CA VAL A 9 -34.26 -9.07 -19.36
C VAL A 9 -33.96 -9.47 -17.91
N LEU A 10 -33.79 -10.76 -17.68
CA LEU A 10 -33.38 -11.33 -16.39
C LEU A 10 -31.85 -11.31 -16.32
N ILE A 11 -31.28 -10.50 -15.42
CA ILE A 11 -29.83 -10.48 -15.16
C ILE A 11 -29.56 -11.30 -13.90
N LEU A 12 -28.97 -12.48 -14.08
CA LEU A 12 -28.54 -13.36 -12.99
C LEU A 12 -27.10 -13.01 -12.61
N ILE A 13 -26.89 -12.38 -11.45
CA ILE A 13 -25.55 -12.11 -10.93
C ILE A 13 -25.21 -13.22 -9.94
N MET A 14 -24.32 -14.14 -10.35
CA MET A 14 -23.80 -15.18 -9.46
C MET A 14 -22.52 -14.71 -8.81
N PHE A 15 -22.53 -14.57 -7.48
CA PHE A 15 -21.32 -14.45 -6.68
C PHE A 15 -20.91 -15.84 -6.20
N ALA A 16 -19.73 -16.29 -6.62
CA ALA A 16 -19.11 -17.49 -6.08
C ALA A 16 -18.23 -17.09 -4.89
N VAL A 17 -18.72 -17.32 -3.68
CA VAL A 17 -17.89 -17.43 -2.47
C VAL A 17 -18.38 -18.66 -1.71
N GLY A 18 -17.44 -19.55 -1.41
CA GLY A 18 -17.70 -20.79 -0.67
C GLY A 18 -18.07 -20.55 0.80
N CYS A 19 -18.61 -21.61 1.39
CA CYS A 19 -19.08 -21.75 2.78
C CYS A 19 -20.48 -21.18 3.10
N ALA A 20 -21.48 -22.01 2.76
CA ALA A 20 -22.67 -22.37 3.54
C ALA A 20 -23.22 -21.35 4.55
N GLU A 21 -24.06 -20.42 4.08
CA GLU A 21 -25.19 -19.95 4.87
C GLU A 21 -26.34 -19.47 3.94
N LYS A 22 -27.59 -19.69 4.38
CA LYS A 22 -28.84 -19.59 3.61
C LYS A 22 -28.90 -18.36 2.68
N GLN A 23 -28.91 -18.61 1.36
CA GLN A 23 -29.19 -17.58 0.36
C GLN A 23 -30.65 -17.10 0.47
N ARG A 24 -30.84 -15.84 0.84
CA ARG A 24 -32.10 -15.12 0.64
C ARG A 24 -32.07 -14.45 -0.72
N VAL A 25 -32.83 -14.98 -1.67
CA VAL A 25 -33.04 -14.37 -2.99
C VAL A 25 -33.94 -13.14 -2.79
N LYS A 26 -33.38 -11.94 -2.94
CA LYS A 26 -34.13 -10.69 -2.94
C LYS A 26 -34.49 -10.35 -4.38
N VAL A 27 -35.73 -10.62 -4.78
CA VAL A 27 -36.27 -10.23 -6.08
C VAL A 27 -36.61 -8.74 -6.03
N ILE A 28 -35.92 -7.92 -6.81
CA ILE A 28 -36.21 -6.49 -6.95
C ILE A 28 -36.93 -6.31 -8.29
N PHE A 29 -38.20 -5.90 -8.23
CA PHE A 29 -38.93 -5.46 -9.41
C PHE A 29 -38.52 -4.01 -9.72
N LEU A 30 -37.78 -3.83 -10.82
CA LEU A 30 -37.50 -2.50 -11.35
C LEU A 30 -38.77 -2.01 -12.08
N GLN A 31 -39.46 -1.04 -11.49
CA GLN A 31 -40.47 -0.30 -12.23
C GLN A 31 -39.80 0.54 -13.32
N PRO A 32 -40.40 0.65 -14.53
CA PRO A 32 -39.91 1.55 -15.55
C PRO A 32 -39.96 2.97 -15.01
N ARG A 33 -38.79 3.59 -14.86
CA ARG A 33 -38.67 4.99 -14.45
C ARG A 33 -39.13 5.85 -15.63
N GLU A 34 -40.18 6.63 -15.43
CA GLU A 34 -40.58 7.63 -16.43
C GLU A 34 -39.40 8.58 -16.70
N GLU A 35 -39.00 8.65 -17.98
CA GLU A 35 -37.92 9.52 -18.42
C GLU A 35 -38.34 10.99 -18.27
N PRO A 36 -37.60 11.81 -17.51
CA PRO A 36 -37.79 13.24 -17.57
C PRO A 36 -37.37 13.72 -18.97
N LYS A 37 -38.32 14.31 -19.70
CA LYS A 37 -38.04 15.05 -20.94
C LYS A 37 -37.06 16.18 -20.63
N ALA A 38 -35.79 15.95 -20.93
CA ALA A 38 -34.76 16.96 -20.86
C ALA A 38 -34.88 17.94 -22.06
N PRO A 39 -34.61 19.23 -21.84
CA PRO A 39 -34.53 20.20 -22.93
C PRO A 39 -33.35 19.86 -23.84
N ALA A 40 -33.63 19.81 -25.14
CA ALA A 40 -32.67 19.49 -26.18
C ALA A 40 -31.66 20.63 -26.40
N GLY A 41 -30.38 20.25 -26.47
CA GLY A 41 -29.42 20.82 -27.41
C GLY A 41 -28.74 22.12 -27.00
N ALA A 42 -27.64 22.04 -26.23
CA ALA A 42 -26.48 22.95 -26.36
C ALA A 42 -25.28 22.54 -25.47
N LEU A 43 -25.50 21.87 -24.33
CA LEU A 43 -24.46 21.73 -23.29
C LEU A 43 -23.59 20.45 -23.32
N HIS A 44 -23.80 19.54 -24.29
CA HIS A 44 -23.09 18.26 -24.34
C HIS A 44 -21.86 18.21 -25.25
N ALA A 45 -21.74 19.11 -26.23
CA ALA A 45 -20.61 19.11 -27.15
C ALA A 45 -19.30 19.53 -26.46
N ASP A 46 -19.35 20.58 -25.65
CA ASP A 46 -18.18 21.19 -24.98
C ASP A 46 -17.51 20.23 -23.99
N ARG A 47 -18.32 19.49 -23.21
CA ARG A 47 -17.81 18.49 -22.25
C ARG A 47 -17.14 17.29 -22.92
N SER A 48 -17.57 16.93 -24.13
CA SER A 48 -16.98 15.81 -24.88
C SER A 48 -15.60 16.16 -25.45
N GLU A 49 -15.39 17.43 -25.80
CA GLU A 49 -14.12 17.93 -26.31
C GLU A 49 -13.10 18.07 -25.17
N GLU A 50 -13.53 18.55 -24.00
CA GLU A 50 -12.70 18.63 -22.80
C GLU A 50 -12.18 17.24 -22.34
N LEU A 51 -13.04 16.22 -22.37
CA LEU A 51 -12.66 14.85 -22.03
C LEU A 51 -11.64 14.25 -23.02
N ARG A 52 -11.81 14.51 -24.32
CA ARG A 52 -10.85 14.09 -25.35
C ARG A 52 -9.49 14.75 -25.16
N LYS A 53 -9.47 16.05 -24.83
CA LYS A 53 -8.23 16.79 -24.54
C LYS A 53 -7.51 16.21 -23.31
N LYS A 54 -8.23 15.96 -22.22
CA LYS A 54 -7.68 15.31 -21.01
C LYS A 54 -7.12 13.92 -21.29
N GLN A 55 -7.81 13.12 -22.11
CA GLN A 55 -7.35 11.79 -22.50
C GLN A 55 -6.08 11.84 -23.37
N ALA A 56 -5.98 12.81 -24.28
CA ALA A 56 -4.80 13.02 -25.10
C ALA A 56 -3.59 13.48 -24.27
N GLU A 57 -3.78 14.41 -23.32
CA GLU A 57 -2.75 14.85 -22.38
C GLU A 57 -2.25 13.69 -21.51
N TRP A 58 -3.17 12.85 -21.03
CA TRP A 58 -2.81 11.66 -20.25
C TRP A 58 -1.99 10.65 -21.06
N GLN A 59 -2.35 10.41 -22.32
CA GLN A 59 -1.54 9.55 -23.20
C GLN A 59 -0.15 10.13 -23.50
N LYS A 60 -0.04 11.46 -23.66
CA LYS A 60 1.25 12.13 -23.87
C LYS A 60 2.14 12.04 -22.62
N ALA A 61 1.58 12.25 -21.43
CA ALA A 61 2.28 12.08 -20.17
C ALA A 61 2.78 10.63 -20.01
N ARG A 62 1.93 9.63 -20.29
CA ARG A 62 2.30 8.21 -20.20
C ARG A 62 3.47 7.84 -21.13
N LYS A 63 3.50 8.37 -22.36
CA LYS A 63 4.62 8.18 -23.29
C LYS A 63 5.91 8.84 -22.79
N SER A 64 5.83 10.03 -22.19
CA SER A 64 6.97 10.71 -21.58
C SER A 64 7.56 9.93 -20.41
N TYR A 65 6.70 9.39 -19.53
CA TYR A 65 7.15 8.54 -18.42
C TYR A 65 7.86 7.27 -18.92
N SER A 66 7.32 6.62 -19.95
CA SER A 66 7.95 5.44 -20.55
C SER A 66 9.33 5.75 -21.13
N ALA A 67 9.51 6.90 -21.77
CA ALA A 67 10.78 7.29 -22.37
C ALA A 67 11.85 7.63 -21.32
N GLU A 68 11.47 8.26 -20.21
CA GLU A 68 12.37 8.55 -19.09
C GLU A 68 12.78 7.27 -18.36
N THR A 69 11.84 6.33 -18.19
CA THR A 69 12.12 5.03 -17.57
C THR A 69 13.14 4.23 -18.40
N GLU A 70 13.03 4.24 -19.72
CA GLU A 70 14.00 3.58 -20.61
C GLU A 70 15.36 4.30 -20.64
N ARG A 71 15.40 5.64 -20.53
CA ARG A 71 16.67 6.37 -20.36
C ARG A 71 17.38 5.95 -19.09
N ILE A 72 16.68 5.92 -17.95
CA ILE A 72 17.20 5.50 -16.65
C ILE A 72 17.75 4.07 -16.75
N ARG A 73 16.97 3.15 -17.33
CA ARG A 73 17.37 1.75 -17.56
C ARG A 73 18.66 1.63 -18.38
N THR A 74 18.77 2.43 -19.43
CA THR A 74 19.95 2.45 -20.32
C THR A 74 21.19 3.01 -19.61
N SER A 75 21.03 4.07 -18.81
CA SER A 75 22.14 4.62 -18.00
C SER A 75 22.60 3.67 -16.88
N LEU A 76 21.70 2.90 -16.27
CA LEU A 76 22.06 1.88 -15.27
C LEU A 76 22.86 0.73 -15.90
N ALA A 77 22.53 0.34 -17.14
CA ALA A 77 23.28 -0.68 -17.88
C ALA A 77 24.74 -0.25 -18.19
N LEU A 78 25.02 1.06 -18.26
CA LEU A 78 26.37 1.60 -18.49
C LEU A 78 27.24 1.60 -17.22
N ILE A 79 26.63 1.67 -16.04
CA ILE A 79 27.34 1.61 -14.74
C ILE A 79 27.73 0.16 -14.39
N SER A 80 27.01 -0.83 -14.93
CA SER A 80 27.19 -2.27 -14.64
C SER A 80 28.28 -2.98 -15.47
N LYS A 81 29.26 -2.25 -16.03
CA LYS A 81 30.32 -2.85 -16.90
C LYS A 81 31.66 -3.11 -16.22
N LYS A 82 31.82 -2.82 -14.92
CA LYS A 82 32.97 -3.37 -14.18
C LYS A 82 32.66 -4.82 -13.84
N PRO A 83 33.49 -5.80 -14.27
CA PRO A 83 33.31 -7.18 -13.87
C PRO A 83 33.41 -7.23 -12.34
N VAL A 84 32.28 -7.43 -11.68
CA VAL A 84 32.24 -7.78 -10.27
C VAL A 84 32.90 -9.15 -10.21
N VAL A 85 34.14 -9.19 -9.72
CA VAL A 85 34.80 -10.44 -9.34
C VAL A 85 33.82 -11.14 -8.41
N ALA A 86 33.29 -12.28 -8.83
CA ALA A 86 32.34 -13.04 -8.04
C ALA A 86 33.07 -13.50 -6.78
N ASP A 87 32.89 -12.76 -5.68
CA ASP A 87 33.27 -13.24 -4.36
C ASP A 87 32.64 -14.62 -4.15
N LYS A 88 33.38 -15.48 -3.45
CA LYS A 88 32.93 -16.82 -3.06
C LYS A 88 31.47 -16.76 -2.60
N PRO A 89 30.63 -17.76 -2.96
CA PRO A 89 29.28 -17.87 -2.41
C PRO A 89 29.37 -17.80 -0.89
N VAL A 90 28.92 -16.69 -0.31
CA VAL A 90 28.73 -16.60 1.13
C VAL A 90 27.64 -17.62 1.42
N GLU A 91 27.98 -18.69 2.15
CA GLU A 91 27.00 -19.63 2.66
C GLU A 91 25.90 -18.82 3.36
N SER A 92 24.69 -18.86 2.80
CA SER A 92 23.52 -18.28 3.44
C SER A 92 23.33 -19.03 4.76
N LEU A 93 23.66 -18.39 5.88
CA LEU A 93 23.35 -18.95 7.20
C LEU A 93 21.82 -19.04 7.29
N PRO A 94 21.26 -20.25 7.42
CA PRO A 94 19.81 -20.40 7.37
C PRO A 94 19.11 -19.68 8.53
N GLY A 95 17.98 -19.03 8.25
CA GLY A 95 16.96 -18.67 9.24
C GLY A 95 17.08 -17.33 9.98
N ARG A 96 17.95 -16.39 9.57
CA ARG A 96 18.02 -15.08 10.27
C ARG A 96 16.89 -14.14 9.82
N THR A 97 16.19 -13.59 10.79
CA THR A 97 15.17 -12.55 10.59
C THR A 97 15.74 -11.18 10.89
N LEU A 98 15.67 -10.26 9.92
CA LEU A 98 15.95 -8.84 10.08
C LEU A 98 14.75 -8.14 10.71
N THR A 99 15.01 -7.20 11.62
CA THR A 99 13.98 -6.31 12.16
C THR A 99 14.51 -4.90 12.39
N LEU A 100 13.62 -3.97 12.77
CA LEU A 100 13.96 -2.60 13.15
C LEU A 100 13.72 -2.39 14.64
N GLU A 101 14.74 -1.90 15.35
CA GLU A 101 14.56 -1.45 16.74
C GLU A 101 13.84 -0.09 16.82
N SER A 102 13.40 0.31 18.02
CA SER A 102 12.66 1.57 18.22
C SER A 102 13.40 2.80 17.68
N GLY A 103 14.70 2.88 17.92
CA GLY A 103 15.57 3.96 17.43
C GLY A 103 15.68 4.03 15.90
N GLN A 104 15.42 2.91 15.20
CA GLN A 104 15.39 2.85 13.75
C GLN A 104 13.98 3.12 13.22
N LEU A 105 12.94 2.60 13.88
CA LEU A 105 11.54 2.87 13.52
C LEU A 105 11.21 4.37 13.54
N VAL A 106 11.73 5.14 14.48
CA VAL A 106 11.54 6.60 14.51
C VAL A 106 12.25 7.34 13.36
N ARG A 107 13.26 6.71 12.73
CA ARG A 107 14.04 7.27 11.61
C ARG A 107 13.38 7.05 10.25
N LEU A 108 12.33 6.23 10.15
CA LEU A 108 11.50 6.16 8.94
C LEU A 108 10.95 7.54 8.63
N ASP A 109 11.08 8.04 7.41
CA ASP A 109 10.88 9.47 7.14
C ASP A 109 10.28 9.79 5.78
N TRP A 110 10.13 8.79 4.92
CA TRP A 110 9.60 8.99 3.59
C TRP A 110 8.24 8.34 3.42
N SER A 111 7.26 9.18 3.08
CA SER A 111 5.98 8.76 2.51
C SER A 111 6.03 8.95 0.99
N SER A 112 5.23 8.18 0.25
CA SER A 112 5.09 8.30 -1.21
C SER A 112 4.98 9.75 -1.72
N LEU A 113 5.30 9.97 -3.00
CA LEU A 113 5.23 11.30 -3.65
C LEU A 113 3.84 11.96 -3.63
N ASN A 114 2.78 11.24 -3.27
CA ASN A 114 1.44 11.78 -3.17
C ASN A 114 1.30 12.69 -1.93
N ARG A 115 1.66 13.97 -2.07
CA ARG A 115 1.55 15.00 -1.01
C ARG A 115 0.13 15.19 -0.48
N ARG A 116 -0.89 14.79 -1.24
CA ARG A 116 -2.31 14.88 -0.85
C ARG A 116 -2.88 13.55 -0.35
N GLY A 117 -2.07 12.49 -0.32
CA GLY A 117 -2.47 11.16 0.10
C GLY A 117 -2.36 10.96 1.61
N ALA A 118 -2.38 9.69 1.99
CA ALA A 118 -2.11 9.27 3.36
C ALA A 118 -0.74 9.77 3.83
N ARG A 119 -0.64 10.12 5.11
CA ARG A 119 0.61 10.63 5.72
C ARG A 119 0.71 10.26 7.19
N VAL A 120 1.95 10.20 7.68
CA VAL A 120 2.24 10.14 9.12
C VAL A 120 2.22 11.57 9.67
N GLU A 121 1.34 11.85 10.63
CA GLU A 121 1.24 13.15 11.32
C GLU A 121 2.15 13.21 12.56
N GLY A 122 2.41 12.07 13.21
CA GLY A 122 3.19 11.99 14.43
C GLY A 122 3.85 10.62 14.62
N LYS A 123 4.94 10.59 15.38
CA LYS A 123 5.65 9.38 15.79
C LYS A 123 6.07 9.54 17.24
N ARG A 124 5.93 8.50 18.05
CA ARG A 124 6.38 8.51 19.44
C ARG A 124 6.90 7.14 19.86
N VAL A 125 8.01 7.13 20.58
CA VAL A 125 8.44 5.94 21.31
C VAL A 125 7.48 5.75 22.48
N VAL A 126 6.99 4.53 22.66
CA VAL A 126 6.19 4.14 23.83
C VAL A 126 6.96 3.11 24.66
N SER A 127 6.47 2.74 25.83
CA SER A 127 7.17 1.83 26.74
C SER A 127 7.63 0.55 26.03
N GLY A 128 8.91 0.20 26.17
CA GLY A 128 9.52 -0.96 25.53
C GLY A 128 10.15 -0.65 24.16
N PRO A 129 10.25 -1.64 23.25
CA PRO A 129 10.89 -1.49 21.95
C PRO A 129 9.95 -0.94 20.85
N SER A 130 8.80 -0.37 21.24
CA SER A 130 7.69 -0.08 20.34
C SER A 130 7.63 1.40 19.94
N VAL A 131 7.15 1.67 18.73
CA VAL A 131 6.89 3.03 18.23
C VAL A 131 5.45 3.12 17.73
N GLU A 132 4.75 4.17 18.15
CA GLU A 132 3.41 4.49 17.64
C GLU A 132 3.48 5.58 16.58
N PHE A 133 2.70 5.37 15.52
CA PHE A 133 2.57 6.25 14.37
C PHE A 133 1.12 6.74 14.30
N ASP A 134 0.94 8.05 14.34
CA ASP A 134 -0.35 8.67 14.05
C ASP A 134 -0.43 8.90 12.55
N ILE A 135 -1.38 8.24 11.90
CA ILE A 135 -1.49 8.24 10.44
C ILE A 135 -2.85 8.77 10.04
N TYR A 136 -2.88 9.68 9.08
CA TYR A 136 -4.10 10.25 8.54
C TYR A 136 -4.30 9.82 7.09
N PHE A 137 -5.46 9.24 6.82
CA PHE A 137 -6.00 9.00 5.49
C PHE A 137 -6.97 10.14 5.16
N PRO A 138 -6.68 10.99 4.15
CA PRO A 138 -7.51 12.16 3.85
C PRO A 138 -8.85 11.84 3.19
N SER A 139 -9.00 10.65 2.63
CA SER A 139 -10.28 10.13 2.15
C SER A 139 -10.24 8.62 2.12
N ASN A 140 -11.38 8.01 1.82
CA ASN A 140 -11.49 6.58 1.58
C ASN A 140 -11.28 6.19 0.10
N SER A 141 -10.76 7.08 -0.75
CA SER A 141 -10.43 6.70 -2.13
C SER A 141 -9.19 5.79 -2.15
N PRO A 142 -9.11 4.75 -3.03
CA PRO A 142 -8.01 3.79 -3.04
C PRO A 142 -6.59 4.38 -3.06
N GLY A 143 -6.39 5.52 -3.74
CA GLY A 143 -5.09 6.21 -3.78
C GLY A 143 -4.77 7.11 -2.57
N SER A 144 -5.76 7.35 -1.71
CA SER A 144 -5.65 8.22 -0.53
C SER A 144 -5.71 7.44 0.79
N CYS A 145 -6.20 6.20 0.78
CA CYS A 145 -6.23 5.30 1.94
C CYS A 145 -5.10 4.25 1.89
N SER A 146 -3.96 4.60 1.30
CA SER A 146 -2.78 3.76 1.17
C SER A 146 -1.51 4.56 1.44
N LEU A 147 -0.58 3.97 2.19
CA LEU A 147 0.68 4.58 2.61
C LEU A 147 1.78 3.52 2.63
N SER A 148 2.89 3.82 1.96
CA SER A 148 4.19 3.25 2.32
C SER A 148 4.94 4.28 3.14
N PHE A 149 5.39 3.91 4.34
CA PHE A 149 6.22 4.74 5.20
C PHE A 149 7.53 4.03 5.48
N VAL A 150 8.59 4.53 4.87
CA VAL A 150 9.88 3.83 4.79
C VAL A 150 11.03 4.82 4.99
N SER A 151 12.21 4.31 5.29
CA SER A 151 13.45 4.99 4.95
C SER A 151 13.76 4.64 3.50
N SER A 152 13.89 5.65 2.62
CA SER A 152 14.15 5.45 1.19
C SER A 152 15.34 6.28 0.74
N GLY A 153 16.22 5.70 -0.07
CA GLY A 153 17.31 6.43 -0.73
C GLY A 153 16.83 7.36 -1.86
N ALA A 154 15.60 7.19 -2.35
CA ALA A 154 15.05 7.96 -3.48
C ALA A 154 14.34 9.25 -3.07
N GLY A 155 13.93 9.38 -1.81
CA GLY A 155 13.25 10.61 -1.35
C GLY A 155 13.25 10.88 0.15
N GLY A 156 13.72 9.94 0.98
CA GLY A 156 13.96 10.16 2.40
C GLY A 156 15.40 10.55 2.69
N ARG A 157 15.78 10.60 3.96
CA ARG A 157 17.18 10.77 4.39
C ARG A 157 18.01 9.51 4.15
N GLY A 158 17.37 8.37 3.90
CA GLY A 158 18.05 7.11 3.60
C GLY A 158 18.90 6.59 4.77
N THR A 159 18.54 6.88 6.02
CA THR A 159 19.37 6.49 7.17
C THR A 159 19.42 4.98 7.43
N LEU A 160 18.47 4.22 6.87
CA LEU A 160 18.37 2.76 7.03
C LEU A 160 18.56 2.01 5.70
N VAL A 161 19.20 2.61 4.71
CA VAL A 161 19.40 2.00 3.39
C VAL A 161 20.89 1.86 3.07
N GLY A 162 21.23 1.04 2.08
CA GLY A 162 22.63 0.72 1.73
C GLY A 162 23.31 -0.26 2.69
N ALA A 163 22.55 -0.90 3.57
CA ALA A 163 23.06 -1.95 4.44
C ALA A 163 23.15 -3.28 3.70
N ASP A 164 24.21 -4.03 3.96
CA ASP A 164 24.34 -5.42 3.53
C ASP A 164 23.40 -6.31 4.36
N VAL A 165 22.43 -6.91 3.70
CA VAL A 165 21.43 -7.79 4.31
C VAL A 165 21.54 -9.23 3.82
N ARG A 166 22.64 -9.61 3.15
CA ARG A 166 22.87 -10.99 2.65
C ARG A 166 22.74 -12.07 3.72
N ALA A 167 22.97 -11.71 4.97
CA ALA A 167 22.86 -12.63 6.10
C ALA A 167 21.42 -12.90 6.57
N TYR A 168 20.40 -12.24 6.00
CA TYR A 168 19.00 -12.35 6.43
C TYR A 168 18.13 -12.92 5.33
N GLU A 169 17.19 -13.78 5.72
CA GLU A 169 16.23 -14.40 4.78
C GLU A 169 14.88 -13.68 4.76
N VAL A 170 14.52 -13.06 5.89
CA VAL A 170 13.21 -12.43 6.09
C VAL A 170 13.39 -11.11 6.81
N PHE A 171 12.68 -10.09 6.35
CA PHE A 171 12.43 -8.88 7.13
C PHE A 171 11.07 -8.97 7.81
N ALA A 172 11.00 -8.70 9.11
CA ALA A 172 9.76 -8.80 9.84
C ALA A 172 9.56 -7.65 10.83
N LEU A 173 8.30 -7.24 10.97
CA LEU A 173 7.82 -6.28 11.95
C LEU A 173 6.58 -6.84 12.64
N LYS A 174 6.49 -6.65 13.95
CA LYS A 174 5.25 -6.86 14.69
C LYS A 174 4.43 -5.59 14.60
N LEU A 175 3.23 -5.69 14.02
CA LEU A 175 2.34 -4.56 13.76
C LEU A 175 1.07 -4.73 14.58
N THR A 176 0.67 -3.67 15.26
CA THR A 176 -0.53 -3.64 16.10
C THR A 176 -1.40 -2.44 15.73
N LEU A 177 -2.67 -2.69 15.40
CA LEU A 177 -3.66 -1.63 15.24
C LEU A 177 -4.17 -1.21 16.62
N VAL A 178 -3.85 0.01 17.04
CA VAL A 178 -4.17 0.52 18.39
C VAL A 178 -5.55 1.19 18.40
N SER A 179 -5.82 2.06 17.42
CA SER A 179 -7.11 2.73 17.32
C SER A 179 -7.43 3.22 15.90
N ILE A 180 -8.71 3.43 15.65
CA ILE A 180 -9.25 4.10 14.46
C ILE A 180 -10.17 5.23 14.94
N ASN A 181 -9.90 6.46 14.52
CA ASN A 181 -10.60 7.67 14.94
C ASN A 181 -10.74 7.78 16.48
N GLY A 182 -9.68 7.39 17.19
CA GLY A 182 -9.65 7.38 18.66
C GLY A 182 -10.44 6.23 19.32
N ARG A 183 -11.03 5.32 18.54
CA ARG A 183 -11.78 4.15 19.03
C ARG A 183 -10.92 2.89 18.99
N SER A 184 -11.08 2.03 19.99
CA SER A 184 -10.42 0.73 20.13
C SER A 184 -11.41 -0.44 20.23
N ASP A 185 -12.66 -0.19 19.79
CA ASP A 185 -13.77 -1.13 19.84
C ASP A 185 -13.50 -2.35 18.93
N PRO A 186 -13.48 -3.58 19.47
CA PRO A 186 -13.25 -4.80 18.70
C PRO A 186 -14.27 -5.06 17.58
N ALA A 187 -15.47 -4.48 17.66
CA ALA A 187 -16.56 -4.69 16.70
C ALA A 187 -16.52 -3.73 15.50
N LEU A 188 -15.51 -2.85 15.42
CA LEU A 188 -15.34 -1.97 14.27
C LEU A 188 -15.12 -2.78 12.98
N LYS A 189 -15.87 -2.42 11.93
CA LYS A 189 -15.80 -3.10 10.62
C LYS A 189 -14.52 -2.78 9.85
N GLN A 190 -13.93 -1.62 10.12
CA GLN A 190 -12.74 -1.15 9.43
C GLN A 190 -11.57 -2.09 9.67
N LYS A 191 -10.96 -2.55 8.58
CA LYS A 191 -9.73 -3.36 8.60
C LYS A 191 -8.64 -2.68 7.79
N LEU A 192 -7.39 -2.89 8.23
CA LEU A 192 -6.20 -2.50 7.51
C LEU A 192 -5.54 -3.73 6.89
N VAL A 193 -5.01 -3.57 5.69
CA VAL A 193 -3.92 -4.41 5.20
C VAL A 193 -2.62 -3.74 5.61
N ALA A 194 -1.66 -4.51 6.10
CA ALA A 194 -0.35 -4.04 6.49
C ALA A 194 0.75 -4.98 5.97
N GLY A 195 1.99 -4.51 5.90
CA GLY A 195 3.12 -5.33 5.48
C GLY A 195 4.45 -4.75 5.90
N ALA A 196 5.42 -5.61 6.19
CA ALA A 196 6.81 -5.22 6.38
C ALA A 196 7.43 -4.96 5.00
N VAL A 197 7.76 -3.72 4.69
CA VAL A 197 8.31 -3.36 3.38
C VAL A 197 9.81 -3.51 3.41
N ILE A 198 10.31 -4.34 2.51
CA ILE A 198 11.72 -4.41 2.17
C ILE A 198 11.84 -4.54 0.66
N GLY A 199 12.87 -3.94 0.12
CA GLY A 199 13.28 -4.24 -1.23
C GLY A 199 14.32 -3.27 -1.72
N PRO A 200 14.59 -3.34 -3.01
CA PRO A 200 15.18 -2.20 -3.68
C PRO A 200 14.06 -1.12 -3.78
N THR A 201 14.29 0.18 -3.98
CA THR A 201 15.18 0.68 -5.02
C THR A 201 15.42 2.20 -5.00
N ALA A 202 16.37 2.63 -5.85
CA ALA A 202 16.23 3.81 -6.73
C ALA A 202 15.93 3.42 -8.21
N GLU A 203 14.81 2.73 -8.46
CA GLU A 203 14.28 2.12 -9.71
C GLU A 203 14.96 0.91 -10.40
N GLY A 204 14.90 -0.26 -9.77
CA GLY A 204 14.76 -1.53 -10.50
C GLY A 204 13.71 -2.48 -9.93
N ARG A 205 12.58 -1.96 -9.44
CA ARG A 205 11.82 -2.47 -8.26
C ARG A 205 11.24 -3.87 -8.43
N LEU A 206 11.40 -4.68 -7.38
CA LEU A 206 10.23 -5.19 -6.65
C LEU A 206 10.43 -4.87 -5.17
N THR A 207 9.91 -3.71 -4.72
CA THR A 207 9.55 -3.55 -3.30
C THR A 207 8.50 -4.60 -3.00
N GLY A 208 8.84 -5.56 -2.15
CA GLY A 208 7.94 -6.63 -1.74
C GLY A 208 7.34 -6.32 -0.38
N TYR A 209 6.13 -6.82 -0.16
CA TYR A 209 5.68 -7.15 1.18
C TYR A 209 4.67 -8.28 1.10
N GLU A 210 4.62 -9.12 2.14
CA GLU A 210 3.51 -10.05 2.34
C GLU A 210 2.39 -9.32 3.10
N PRO A 211 1.18 -9.20 2.54
CA PRO A 211 0.08 -8.51 3.19
C PRO A 211 -0.47 -9.33 4.36
N VAL A 212 -0.66 -8.68 5.49
CA VAL A 212 -1.42 -9.19 6.64
C VAL A 212 -2.63 -8.31 6.91
N THR A 213 -3.69 -8.88 7.46
CA THR A 213 -4.87 -8.11 7.86
C THR A 213 -4.81 -7.76 9.34
N LEU A 214 -5.09 -6.51 9.66
CA LEU A 214 -5.25 -6.00 11.02
C LEU A 214 -6.68 -5.51 11.22
N SER A 215 -7.26 -5.82 12.38
CA SER A 215 -8.52 -5.22 12.85
C SER A 215 -8.43 -4.92 14.35
N LEU A 216 -9.47 -4.33 14.95
CA LEU A 216 -9.45 -4.09 16.40
C LEU A 216 -9.86 -5.32 17.23
N ALA A 217 -10.29 -6.41 16.58
CA ALA A 217 -10.57 -7.69 17.22
C ALA A 217 -9.29 -8.33 17.78
N ALA A 218 -9.34 -8.93 18.97
CA ALA A 218 -8.16 -9.40 19.69
C ALA A 218 -7.27 -10.37 18.87
N SER A 219 -7.87 -11.24 18.05
CA SER A 219 -7.17 -12.22 17.22
C SER A 219 -6.42 -11.62 16.01
N GLU A 220 -6.82 -10.45 15.55
CA GLU A 220 -6.27 -9.77 14.37
C GLU A 220 -5.62 -8.43 14.72
N ARG A 221 -5.63 -8.04 16.00
CA ARG A 221 -5.12 -6.75 16.46
C ARG A 221 -3.63 -6.60 16.28
N THR A 222 -2.91 -7.69 16.47
CA THR A 222 -1.46 -7.75 16.44
C THR A 222 -1.03 -8.90 15.56
N VAL A 223 -0.24 -8.61 14.52
CA VAL A 223 0.27 -9.61 13.59
C VAL A 223 1.73 -9.32 13.27
N THR A 224 2.53 -10.38 13.14
CA THR A 224 3.89 -10.29 12.63
C THR A 224 3.87 -10.33 11.11
N ALA A 225 4.08 -9.19 10.47
CA ALA A 225 4.26 -9.11 9.02
C ALA A 225 5.68 -9.54 8.66
N LYS A 226 5.82 -10.40 7.66
CA LYS A 226 7.09 -10.97 7.20
C LYS A 226 7.22 -10.76 5.71
N THR A 227 8.43 -10.49 5.24
CA THR A 227 8.70 -10.35 3.82
C THR A 227 10.05 -10.98 3.50
N PRO A 228 10.11 -11.90 2.53
CA PRO A 228 11.38 -12.48 2.10
C PRO A 228 12.36 -11.41 1.63
N VAL A 229 13.61 -11.52 2.07
CA VAL A 229 14.73 -10.70 1.59
C VAL A 229 15.24 -11.33 0.30
N SER A 230 15.14 -10.61 -0.80
CA SER A 230 15.54 -11.09 -2.14
C SER A 230 16.73 -10.35 -2.72
N THR A 231 17.30 -9.38 -1.99
CA THR A 231 18.41 -8.54 -2.44
C THR A 231 19.52 -8.49 -1.39
N PRO A 232 20.79 -8.38 -1.81
CA PRO A 232 21.91 -8.24 -0.87
C PRO A 232 21.98 -6.86 -0.22
N GLU A 233 21.44 -5.84 -0.87
CA GLU A 233 21.42 -4.45 -0.42
C GLU A 233 19.98 -3.92 -0.53
N ILE A 234 19.56 -3.14 0.46
CA ILE A 234 18.22 -2.55 0.50
C ILE A 234 18.27 -1.05 0.24
N TYR A 235 17.27 -0.56 -0.49
CA TYR A 235 17.09 0.86 -0.81
C TYR A 235 15.81 1.43 -0.23
N GLU A 236 14.91 0.56 0.24
CA GLU A 236 13.71 0.92 0.99
C GLU A 236 13.47 -0.11 2.10
N ILE A 237 13.14 0.39 3.30
CA ILE A 237 12.76 -0.44 4.43
C ILE A 237 11.76 0.29 5.33
N GLY A 238 10.73 -0.40 5.81
CA GLY A 238 9.72 0.16 6.70
C GLY A 238 8.43 -0.65 6.66
N PHE A 239 7.29 0.03 6.52
CA PHE A 239 6.00 -0.66 6.43
C PHE A 239 5.08 -0.05 5.37
N HIS A 240 4.14 -0.86 4.91
CA HIS A 240 3.03 -0.46 4.06
C HIS A 240 1.73 -0.70 4.81
N ILE A 241 0.75 0.17 4.59
CA ILE A 241 -0.62 -0.02 5.02
C ILE A 241 -1.62 0.52 3.99
N HIS A 242 -2.81 -0.09 3.94
CA HIS A 242 -3.96 0.50 3.28
C HIS A 242 -5.28 0.01 3.88
N ALA A 243 -6.37 0.73 3.64
CA ALA A 243 -7.72 0.27 3.98
C ALA A 243 -8.10 -0.95 3.13
N LEU A 244 -8.51 -2.07 3.77
CA LEU A 244 -8.91 -3.29 3.06
C LEU A 244 -10.20 -3.08 2.26
N ASN A 245 -11.29 -2.73 2.95
CA ASN A 245 -12.57 -2.36 2.35
C ASN A 245 -12.74 -0.85 2.51
N HIS A 246 -12.31 -0.10 1.51
CA HIS A 246 -12.24 1.36 1.62
C HIS A 246 -13.62 2.00 1.88
N GLU A 247 -14.71 1.40 1.42
CA GLU A 247 -16.08 1.86 1.64
C GLU A 247 -16.51 1.85 3.12
N ASP A 248 -15.86 1.04 3.96
CA ASP A 248 -16.10 1.01 5.41
C ASP A 248 -15.46 2.19 6.14
N TRP A 249 -14.59 2.97 5.47
CA TRP A 249 -13.86 4.10 6.04
C TRP A 249 -14.56 5.43 5.76
N ASP A 250 -14.33 6.42 6.64
CA ASP A 250 -14.95 7.73 6.50
C ASP A 250 -14.43 8.45 5.24
N PRO A 251 -15.31 8.85 4.31
CA PRO A 251 -14.91 9.56 3.09
C PRO A 251 -14.28 10.93 3.37
N SER A 252 -14.55 11.53 4.54
CA SER A 252 -13.98 12.79 5.02
C SER A 252 -12.58 12.62 5.63
N GLY A 253 -12.11 11.38 5.69
CA GLY A 253 -10.80 10.99 6.19
C GLY A 253 -10.86 10.29 7.54
N SER A 254 -9.80 9.57 7.86
CA SER A 254 -9.69 8.77 9.08
C SER A 254 -8.30 8.89 9.68
N ARG A 255 -8.21 8.87 10.99
CA ARG A 255 -6.95 8.79 11.75
C ARG A 255 -6.80 7.40 12.33
N ILE A 256 -5.60 6.85 12.25
CA ILE A 256 -5.27 5.58 12.88
C ILE A 256 -4.04 5.77 13.76
N VAL A 257 -3.97 4.94 14.80
CA VAL A 257 -2.74 4.75 15.55
C VAL A 257 -2.25 3.33 15.26
N LEU A 258 -1.11 3.24 14.59
CA LEU A 258 -0.42 1.97 14.33
C LEU A 258 0.79 1.90 15.26
N ARG A 259 0.97 0.77 15.94
CA ARG A 259 2.19 0.46 16.68
C ARG A 259 3.03 -0.52 15.86
N ALA A 260 4.32 -0.22 15.71
CA ALA A 260 5.30 -1.14 15.15
C ALA A 260 6.37 -1.48 16.19
N GLU A 261 6.82 -2.72 16.17
CA GLU A 261 7.78 -3.27 17.14
C GLU A 261 8.72 -4.25 16.43
N PRO A 262 9.94 -4.44 16.95
CA PRO A 262 10.77 -5.54 16.50
C PRO A 262 10.11 -6.88 16.80
N THR A 263 10.43 -7.89 16.01
CA THR A 263 10.01 -9.27 16.28
C THR A 263 10.94 -9.90 17.33
N GLU A 264 10.41 -10.80 18.18
CA GLU A 264 11.18 -11.39 19.29
C GLU A 264 12.40 -12.20 18.82
N ALA A 265 12.30 -12.86 17.66
CA ALA A 265 13.40 -13.59 17.03
C ALA A 265 14.20 -12.73 16.02
N GLY A 266 13.83 -11.46 15.87
CA GLY A 266 14.43 -10.54 14.93
C GLY A 266 15.75 -9.99 15.44
N GLN A 267 16.73 -9.89 14.55
CA GLN A 267 17.99 -9.23 14.82
C GLN A 267 17.98 -7.85 14.17
N THR A 268 18.41 -6.85 14.93
CA THR A 268 18.55 -5.48 14.42
C THR A 268 19.56 -5.45 13.28
N GLY A 269 19.19 -4.81 12.17
CA GLY A 269 20.08 -4.70 11.02
C GLY A 269 21.30 -3.81 11.28
N PRO A 270 22.39 -3.99 10.50
CA PRO A 270 23.60 -3.19 10.59
C PRO A 270 23.42 -1.82 9.90
N PHE A 271 22.41 -1.07 10.32
CA PHE A 271 22.16 0.27 9.78
C PHE A 271 23.12 1.25 10.47
N ASN A 272 23.87 2.02 9.67
CA ASN A 272 24.82 2.98 10.19
C ASN A 272 24.12 3.95 11.15
N SER A 273 24.46 3.84 12.44
CA SER A 273 23.87 4.67 13.49
C SER A 273 24.40 6.11 13.44
N SER A 274 25.50 6.33 12.71
CA SER A 274 26.31 7.54 12.67
C SER A 274 26.64 7.98 11.23
N LYS A 275 25.77 8.83 10.65
CA LYS A 275 26.15 9.83 9.65
C LYS A 275 25.40 11.11 9.96
#